data_AF-A0A9N9XUB1-F1
#
_entry.id   AF-A0A9N9XUB1-F1
#
_cell.length_a   1.000
_cell.length_b   1.000
_cell.length_c   1.000
_cell.angle_alpha   90.00
_cell.angle_beta   90.00
_cell.angle_gamma   90.00
#
_symmetry.space_group_name_H-M   'P 1'
#
loop_
_entity.id
_entity.type
_entity.pdbx_description
1 polymer ?
#
loop_
_entity_poly.entity_id
_entity_poly.type
_entity_poly.pdbx_seq_one_letter_code
_entity_poly.pdbx_strand_id
1 'polypeptide(L)'
;MSLLPVQVEDQVRHEEALPPGGGQCKSCYKILRNKGSLYTHIKYVCGKEKKFQCPYCPLKSKIKYDMKKHVSRIHPEMSEAFLEIFDRLYCEY
;
A
#
# COMPACT_ATOMS: atom_id res chain seq x y z
N MET A 1 -26.83 -41.11 -7.59
CA MET A 1 -25.40 -40.75 -7.50
C MET A 1 -25.31 -39.58 -6.53
N SER A 2 -25.01 -39.90 -5.28
CA SER A 2 -25.05 -38.96 -4.16
C SER A 2 -23.70 -38.24 -4.08
N LEU A 3 -23.69 -36.91 -4.21
CA LEU A 3 -22.50 -36.12 -3.94
C LEU A 3 -22.60 -35.55 -2.52
N LEU A 4 -21.58 -35.88 -1.73
CA LEU A 4 -21.42 -35.56 -0.31
C LEU A 4 -21.18 -34.06 -0.10
N PRO A 5 -21.56 -33.51 1.08
CA PRO A 5 -21.33 -32.11 1.43
C PRO A 5 -19.82 -31.84 1.59
N VAL A 6 -19.32 -30.82 0.89
CA VAL A 6 -17.95 -30.32 1.03
C VAL A 6 -17.83 -29.62 2.38
N GLN A 7 -17.21 -30.29 3.34
CA GLN A 7 -16.74 -29.69 4.58
C GLN A 7 -15.56 -28.78 4.23
N VAL A 8 -15.79 -27.46 4.23
CA VAL A 8 -14.70 -26.49 4.09
C VAL A 8 -14.00 -26.43 5.44
N GLU A 9 -12.85 -27.11 5.49
CA GLU A 9 -12.00 -27.22 6.67
C GLU A 9 -11.41 -25.85 7.07
N ASP A 10 -11.71 -25.49 8.32
CA ASP A 10 -10.90 -24.73 9.28
C ASP A 10 -9.95 -23.66 8.72
N GLN A 11 -10.46 -22.44 8.53
CA GLN A 11 -9.60 -21.25 8.50
C GLN A 11 -9.09 -20.98 9.91
N VAL A 12 -7.96 -21.62 10.24
CA VAL A 12 -7.13 -21.29 11.40
C VAL A 12 -6.83 -19.78 11.34
N ARG A 13 -7.54 -19.02 12.18
CA ARG A 13 -7.16 -17.64 12.49
C ARG A 13 -5.89 -17.75 13.32
N HIS A 14 -4.73 -17.59 12.68
CA HIS A 14 -3.51 -17.30 13.44
C HIS A 14 -3.82 -16.04 14.27
N GLU A 15 -3.92 -16.21 15.59
CA GLU A 15 -3.91 -15.11 16.56
C GLU A 15 -2.52 -14.46 16.53
N GLU A 16 -2.21 -13.78 15.43
CA GLU A 16 -1.07 -12.88 15.36
C GLU A 16 -1.38 -11.72 16.29
N ALA A 17 -0.83 -11.79 17.50
CA ALA A 17 -0.91 -10.73 18.49
C ALA A 17 -0.57 -9.39 17.81
N LEU A 18 -1.52 -8.46 17.85
CA LEU A 18 -1.36 -7.12 17.29
C LEU A 18 -0.05 -6.51 17.83
N PRO A 19 0.84 -5.99 16.96
CA PRO A 19 2.10 -5.43 17.42
C PRO A 19 1.82 -4.29 18.41
N PRO A 20 2.61 -4.19 19.51
CA PRO A 20 2.43 -3.13 20.49
C PRO A 20 2.58 -1.76 19.82
N GLY A 21 1.52 -0.95 19.87
CA GLY A 21 1.44 0.36 19.22
C GLY A 21 0.94 0.35 17.76
N GLY A 22 0.66 -0.83 17.19
CA GLY A 22 0.04 -1.05 15.89
C GLY A 22 -1.47 -1.06 15.91
N GLY A 23 -2.06 -1.41 14.77
CA GLY A 23 -3.51 -1.60 14.66
C GLY A 23 -3.92 -2.18 13.31
N GLN A 24 -5.12 -2.77 13.29
CA GLN A 24 -5.70 -3.41 12.11
C GLN A 24 -6.69 -2.48 11.41
N CYS A 25 -6.65 -2.44 10.08
CA CYS A 25 -7.67 -1.77 9.29
C CYS A 25 -8.99 -2.53 9.36
N LYS A 26 -10.09 -1.89 9.75
CA LYS A 26 -11.41 -2.55 9.84
C LYS A 26 -12.03 -2.87 8.46
N SER A 27 -11.56 -2.22 7.39
CA SER A 27 -12.13 -2.36 6.06
C SER A 27 -11.44 -3.41 5.20
N CYS A 28 -10.12 -3.58 5.34
CA CYS A 28 -9.36 -4.57 4.58
C CYS A 28 -8.57 -5.55 5.45
N TYR A 29 -8.74 -5.48 6.78
CA TYR A 29 -8.15 -6.38 7.78
C TYR A 29 -6.62 -6.42 7.83
N LYS A 30 -5.93 -5.53 7.10
CA LYS A 30 -4.47 -5.43 7.12
C LYS A 30 -3.96 -4.93 8.47
N ILE A 31 -2.96 -5.61 9.03
CA ILE A 31 -2.26 -5.22 10.26
C ILE A 31 -1.11 -4.28 9.92
N LEU A 32 -1.04 -3.14 10.61
CA LEU A 32 0.01 -2.14 10.45
C LEU A 32 0.81 -1.99 11.74
N ARG A 33 2.13 -1.84 11.61
CA ARG A 33 3.10 -1.82 12.71
C ARG A 33 2.89 -0.68 13.72
N ASN A 34 2.29 0.43 13.31
CA ASN A 34 2.05 1.58 14.18
C ASN A 34 0.82 2.39 13.75
N LYS A 35 0.26 3.17 14.68
CA LYS A 35 -0.92 4.03 14.47
C LYS A 35 -0.78 4.99 13.28
N GLY A 36 0.39 5.58 13.08
CA GLY A 36 0.65 6.49 11.95
C GLY A 36 0.55 5.79 10.59
N SER A 37 1.10 4.57 10.49
CA SER A 37 0.98 3.75 9.27
C SER A 37 -0.47 3.34 9.01
N LEU A 38 -1.23 3.03 10.07
CA LEU A 38 -2.65 2.72 9.96
C LEU A 38 -3.47 3.93 9.49
N TYR A 39 -3.20 5.13 10.02
CA TYR A 39 -3.85 6.36 9.58
C TYR A 39 -3.60 6.64 8.09
N THR A 40 -2.35 6.63 7.66
CA THR A 40 -1.98 6.82 6.25
C THR A 40 -2.61 5.75 5.36
N HIS A 41 -2.63 4.50 5.83
CA HIS A 41 -3.28 3.40 5.13
C HIS A 41 -4.77 3.66 4.92
N ILE A 42 -5.52 4.00 5.97
CA ILE A 42 -6.97 4.24 5.88
C ILE A 42 -7.25 5.45 4.97
N LYS A 43 -6.48 6.53 5.12
CA LYS A 43 -6.73 7.79 4.40
C LYS A 43 -6.40 7.72 2.91
N TYR A 44 -5.30 7.06 2.54
CA TYR A 44 -4.73 7.16 1.19
C TYR A 44 -4.58 5.84 0.43
N VAL A 45 -4.64 4.68 1.11
CA VAL A 45 -4.28 3.38 0.51
C VAL A 45 -5.48 2.44 0.43
N CYS A 46 -6.27 2.35 1.49
CA CYS A 46 -7.37 1.40 1.62
C CYS A 46 -8.48 1.73 0.61
N GLY A 47 -8.79 0.78 -0.26
CA GLY A 47 -9.80 0.97 -1.32
C GLY A 47 -9.46 2.04 -2.36
N LYS A 48 -8.25 2.60 -2.35
CA LYS A 48 -7.81 3.61 -3.34
C LYS A 48 -7.03 2.97 -4.49
N GLU A 49 -7.19 3.52 -5.69
CA GLU A 49 -6.39 3.13 -6.85
C GLU A 49 -4.98 3.73 -6.80
N LYS A 50 -4.05 3.13 -7.54
CA LYS A 50 -2.68 3.63 -7.65
C LYS A 50 -2.65 4.82 -8.61
N LYS A 51 -2.53 6.03 -8.06
CA LYS A 51 -2.57 7.29 -8.82
C LYS A 51 -1.21 7.80 -9.28
N PHE A 52 -0.13 7.37 -8.63
CA PHE A 52 1.21 7.88 -8.91
C PHE A 52 1.94 6.90 -9.82
N GLN A 53 2.11 7.28 -11.09
CA GLN A 53 2.85 6.50 -12.10
C GLN A 53 4.29 6.98 -12.16
N CYS A 54 5.25 6.05 -12.19
CA CYS A 54 6.64 6.37 -12.51
C CYS A 54 6.75 6.73 -14.01
N PRO A 55 7.38 7.85 -14.38
CA PRO A 55 7.55 8.22 -15.79
C PRO A 55 8.64 7.38 -16.48
N TYR A 56 9.50 6.69 -15.72
CA TYR A 56 10.65 5.95 -16.26
C TYR A 56 10.42 4.44 -16.33
N CYS A 57 9.35 3.93 -15.72
CA CYS A 57 9.04 2.51 -15.71
C CYS A 57 7.53 2.27 -15.46
N PRO A 58 7.00 1.06 -15.65
CA PRO A 58 5.56 0.79 -15.49
C PRO A 58 5.07 0.76 -14.03
N LEU A 59 5.91 1.05 -13.02
CA LEU A 59 5.51 1.00 -11.62
C LEU A 59 4.47 2.07 -11.26
N LYS A 60 3.38 1.65 -10.60
CA LYS A 60 2.38 2.53 -10.00
C LYS A 60 2.36 2.40 -8.47
N SER A 61 2.23 3.52 -7.77
CA SER A 61 2.08 3.62 -6.31
C SER A 61 0.78 4.33 -5.91
N LYS A 62 0.30 4.04 -4.69
CA LYS A 62 -0.82 4.76 -4.05
C LYS A 62 -0.35 5.96 -3.22
N ILE A 63 0.95 6.05 -2.91
CA ILE A 63 1.52 7.09 -2.05
C ILE A 63 2.66 7.81 -2.77
N LYS A 64 2.66 9.14 -2.72
CA LYS A 64 3.69 10.04 -3.27
C LYS A 64 5.09 9.76 -2.72
N TYR A 65 5.21 9.61 -1.39
CA TYR A 65 6.46 9.26 -0.72
C TYR A 65 7.09 7.97 -1.28
N ASP A 66 6.28 6.92 -1.46
CA ASP A 66 6.77 5.65 -1.99
C ASP A 66 7.28 5.78 -3.43
N MET A 67 6.66 6.66 -4.23
CA MET A 67 7.14 6.93 -5.59
C MET A 67 8.46 7.71 -5.59
N LYS A 68 8.61 8.76 -4.76
CA LYS A 68 9.89 9.48 -4.59
C LYS A 68 11.01 8.52 -4.19
N LYS A 69 10.73 7.62 -3.24
CA LYS A 69 11.67 6.58 -2.78
C LYS A 69 11.98 5.53 -3.85
N HIS A 70 11.01 5.18 -4.69
CA HIS A 70 11.24 4.28 -5.81
C HIS A 70 12.22 4.89 -6.82
N VAL A 71 11.97 6.13 -7.25
CA VAL A 71 12.84 6.81 -8.23
C VAL A 71 14.25 6.98 -7.65
N SER A 72 14.41 7.40 -6.39
CA SER A 72 15.75 7.56 -5.81
C SER A 72 16.56 6.25 -5.71
N ARG A 73 15.89 5.10 -5.65
CA ARG A 73 16.53 3.77 -5.53
C ARG A 73 16.75 3.06 -6.86
N ILE A 74 15.80 3.22 -7.79
CA ILE A 74 15.76 2.46 -9.05
C ILE A 74 16.18 3.32 -10.24
N HIS A 75 16.01 4.65 -10.16
CA HIS A 75 16.36 5.62 -11.18
C HIS A 75 17.18 6.78 -10.55
N PRO A 76 18.30 6.48 -9.88
CA PRO A 76 19.03 7.48 -9.09
C PRO A 76 19.48 8.69 -9.92
N GLU A 77 19.90 8.47 -11.17
CA GLU A 77 20.31 9.53 -12.09
C GLU A 77 19.17 10.45 -12.54
N MET A 78 17.91 9.98 -12.43
CA MET A 78 16.72 10.75 -12.82
C MET A 78 16.03 11.41 -11.62
N SER A 79 16.56 11.23 -10.41
CA SER A 79 15.88 11.61 -9.16
C SER A 79 15.70 13.13 -8.99
N GLU A 80 16.67 13.94 -9.38
CA GLU A 80 16.59 15.41 -9.32
C GLU A 80 15.52 15.94 -10.28
N ALA A 81 15.59 15.54 -11.56
CA ALA A 81 14.60 15.92 -12.58
C ALA A 81 13.18 15.44 -12.21
N PHE A 82 13.08 14.26 -11.60
CA PHE A 82 11.80 13.72 -11.16
C PHE A 82 11.11 14.59 -10.13
N LEU A 83 11.83 15.14 -9.15
CA LEU A 83 11.21 15.95 -8.10
C LEU A 83 10.54 17.20 -8.68
N GLU A 84 11.19 17.86 -9.64
CA GLU A 84 10.64 19.04 -10.32
C GLU A 84 9.40 18.73 -11.15
N ILE A 85 9.43 17.62 -11.90
CA ILE A 85 8.32 17.21 -12.78
C ILE A 85 7.17 16.68 -11.94
N PHE A 86 7.45 15.83 -10.96
CA PHE A 86 6.45 15.15 -10.16
C PHE A 86 5.71 16.09 -9.22
N ASP A 87 6.39 17.06 -8.60
CA ASP A 87 5.70 18.02 -7.75
C ASP A 87 4.77 18.95 -8.56
N ARG A 88 5.09 19.27 -9.81
CA ARG A 88 4.17 19.98 -10.73
C ARG A 88 2.99 19.11 -11.17
N LEU A 89 3.24 17.86 -11.59
CA LEU A 89 2.20 16.95 -12.09
C LEU A 89 1.18 16.55 -11.01
N TYR A 90 1.57 16.59 -9.73
CA TYR A 90 0.75 16.14 -8.62
C TYR A 90 0.62 17.22 -7.52
N CYS A 91 0.59 18.50 -7.90
CA CYS A 91 0.57 19.67 -7.00
C CYS A 91 -0.73 19.81 -6.18
N GLU A 92 -1.85 19.22 -6.64
CA GLU A 92 -3.20 19.48 -6.09
C GLU A 92 -3.82 18.34 -5.26
N TYR A 93 -3.02 17.51 -4.56
CA TYR A 93 -3.53 16.37 -3.77
C TYR A 93 -2.96 16.26 -2.35
#